data_AF-A0A4S4DM32-F1
#
_entry.id   AF-A0A4S4DM32-F1
#
_cell.length_a   1.000
_cell.length_b   1.000
_cell.length_c   1.000
_cell.angle_alpha   90.00
_cell.angle_beta   90.00
_cell.angle_gamma   90.00
#
_symmetry.space_group_name_H-M   'P 1'
#
loop_
_entity.id
_entity.type
_entity.pdbx_description
1 polymer ?
#
loop_
_entity_poly.entity_id
_entity_poly.type
_entity_poly.pdbx_seq_one_letter_code
_entity_poly.pdbx_strand_id
1 'polypeptide(L)'
;MFSAIVFVIVEFFADFVAVDPFHFTLNMPSNPMYMLPAVVDPSGLQHFCDRVVDGIAAIFLALKRRPVIRYQRTSDIAKRVAQEAAKLMYQQESGLFDFRRTEISPLLLVIDRRDDPVTPLLNQWTYQAMVHELIGIQDNKVDLRSIGKISKDQQEVVLSSEQDAFFKVNMYENFGDIGLNIKRMVDDFQQVAKSNQKIQTIEDMAKFVDNYPEYRKMHGNVSKHVTLVTEMSKIVDERKLMLVSETEQELACNGGQGAAFERVRKPNNLCQLVMGDQFNGLNETLGWFDGATGML
;
A
#
# COMPACT_ATOMS: atom_id res chain seq x y z
N MET A 1 41.30 -26.16 24.00
CA MET A 1 40.75 -25.04 24.78
C MET A 1 39.97 -24.17 23.80
N PHE A 2 38.65 -24.35 23.71
CA PHE A 2 37.83 -23.55 22.80
C PHE A 2 37.63 -22.16 23.44
N SER A 3 38.21 -21.13 22.81
CA SER A 3 37.95 -19.74 23.18
C SER A 3 36.51 -19.41 22.79
N ALA A 4 35.67 -19.05 23.76
CA ALA A 4 34.32 -18.58 23.45
C ALA A 4 34.42 -17.19 22.79
N ILE A 5 33.94 -17.08 21.54
CA ILE A 5 34.04 -15.89 20.67
C ILE A 5 32.89 -14.89 20.92
N VAL A 6 31.85 -15.29 21.65
CA VAL A 6 30.67 -14.45 21.95
C VAL A 6 30.89 -13.66 23.23
N PHE A 7 30.87 -12.33 23.12
CA PHE A 7 31.08 -11.43 24.26
C PHE A 7 29.78 -10.95 24.90
N VAL A 8 28.72 -10.74 24.11
CA VAL A 8 27.44 -10.16 24.57
C VAL A 8 26.29 -10.77 23.77
N ILE A 9 25.20 -11.10 24.46
CA ILE A 9 23.92 -11.49 23.88
C ILE A 9 22.88 -10.51 24.42
N VAL A 10 22.23 -9.77 23.53
CA VAL A 10 21.17 -8.80 23.84
C VAL A 10 20.04 -8.99 22.84
N GLU A 11 18.81 -8.94 23.33
CA GLU A 11 17.62 -8.96 22.50
C GLU A 11 17.19 -7.54 22.17
N PHE A 12 16.96 -7.27 20.89
CA PHE A 12 16.43 -6.00 20.41
C PHE A 12 15.12 -6.24 19.66
N PHE A 13 14.02 -5.74 20.22
CA PHE A 13 12.67 -6.00 19.74
C PHE A 13 12.27 -5.08 18.58
N ALA A 14 12.92 -5.24 17.43
CA ALA A 14 12.62 -4.54 16.17
C ALA A 14 12.18 -5.53 15.08
N ASP A 15 11.24 -6.42 15.42
CA ASP A 15 10.72 -7.46 14.52
C ASP A 15 9.51 -7.01 13.70
N PHE A 16 9.60 -5.79 13.15
CA PHE A 16 8.59 -5.18 12.28
C PHE A 16 9.24 -4.13 11.38
N VAL A 17 8.57 -3.79 10.28
CA VAL A 17 9.02 -2.75 9.34
C VAL A 17 8.15 -1.52 9.54
N ALA A 18 8.76 -0.43 10.02
CA ALA A 18 8.11 0.88 10.08
C ALA A 18 8.12 1.51 8.68
N VAL A 19 6.94 1.75 8.12
CA VAL A 19 6.77 2.35 6.78
C VAL A 19 6.65 3.86 6.92
N ASP A 20 5.77 4.29 7.81
CA ASP A 20 5.50 5.69 8.17
C ASP A 20 5.36 5.82 9.70
N PRO A 21 5.37 7.04 10.27
CA PRO A 21 5.25 7.25 11.71
C PRO A 21 4.06 6.55 12.38
N PHE A 22 2.99 6.26 11.62
CA PHE A 22 1.77 5.61 12.09
C PHE A 22 1.40 4.35 11.29
N HIS A 23 2.30 3.83 10.44
CA HIS A 23 2.06 2.64 9.63
C HIS A 23 3.24 1.67 9.73
N PHE A 24 2.94 0.40 9.97
CA PHE A 24 3.95 -0.65 10.01
C PHE A 24 3.42 -1.91 9.32
N THR A 25 4.35 -2.80 8.95
CA THR A 25 4.05 -4.12 8.44
C THR A 25 4.92 -5.17 9.14
N LEU A 26 4.40 -6.39 9.29
CA LEU A 26 5.17 -7.55 9.75
C LEU A 26 5.89 -8.27 8.60
N ASN A 27 5.77 -7.73 7.38
CA ASN A 27 6.35 -8.26 6.15
C ASN A 27 6.11 -9.77 5.96
N MET A 28 4.86 -10.19 6.19
CA MET A 28 4.48 -11.59 6.06
C MET A 28 4.15 -11.90 4.59
N PRO A 29 4.87 -12.83 3.93
CA PRO A 29 4.52 -13.27 2.58
C PRO A 29 3.25 -14.13 2.62
N SER A 30 2.48 -14.18 1.53
CA SER A 30 1.33 -15.10 1.38
C SER A 30 0.10 -14.83 2.27
N ASN A 31 -0.28 -13.55 2.45
CA ASN A 31 -1.52 -13.12 3.12
C ASN A 31 -2.80 -13.94 2.82
N PRO A 32 -3.07 -14.42 1.57
CA PRO A 32 -4.28 -15.18 1.28
C PRO A 32 -4.34 -16.55 1.97
N MET A 33 -3.20 -17.22 2.15
CA MET A 33 -3.16 -18.55 2.78
C MET A 33 -3.55 -18.49 4.26
N TYR A 34 -3.29 -17.36 4.91
CA TYR A 34 -3.59 -17.16 6.33
C TYR A 34 -5.05 -16.77 6.61
N MET A 35 -5.84 -16.52 5.56
CA MET A 35 -7.29 -16.29 5.68
C MET A 35 -8.11 -17.57 5.47
N LEU A 36 -7.46 -18.71 5.22
CA LEU A 36 -8.14 -20.00 5.12
C LEU A 36 -8.74 -20.41 6.48
N PRO A 37 -9.90 -21.11 6.49
CA PRO A 37 -10.46 -21.64 7.72
C PRO A 37 -9.47 -22.54 8.45
N ALA A 38 -9.41 -22.44 9.78
CA ALA A 38 -8.50 -23.22 10.63
C ALA A 38 -8.58 -24.74 10.41
N VAL A 39 -9.72 -25.22 9.93
CA VAL A 39 -9.98 -26.64 9.60
C VAL A 39 -9.10 -27.14 8.44
N VAL A 40 -8.69 -26.24 7.53
CA VAL A 40 -7.94 -26.59 6.32
C VAL A 40 -6.45 -26.78 6.60
N ASP A 41 -5.85 -25.92 7.44
CA ASP A 41 -4.45 -26.04 7.86
C ASP A 41 -4.24 -25.49 9.29
N PRO A 42 -4.46 -26.34 10.32
CA PRO A 42 -4.27 -25.94 11.70
C PRO A 42 -2.83 -25.50 12.03
N SER A 43 -1.84 -26.18 11.43
CA SER A 43 -0.42 -25.92 11.66
C SER A 43 0.03 -24.58 11.07
N GLY A 44 -0.31 -24.32 9.80
CA GLY A 44 0.01 -23.05 9.15
C GLY A 44 -0.67 -21.88 9.85
N LEU A 45 -1.91 -22.05 10.32
CA LEU A 45 -2.59 -21.01 11.09
C LEU A 45 -1.91 -20.76 12.44
N GLN A 46 -1.40 -21.79 13.14
CA GLN A 46 -0.65 -21.58 14.38
C GLN A 46 0.64 -20.80 14.12
N HIS A 47 1.46 -21.21 13.15
CA HIS A 47 2.70 -20.50 12.81
C HIS A 47 2.46 -19.05 12.42
N PHE A 48 1.37 -18.79 11.68
CA PHE A 48 0.93 -17.44 11.37
C PHE A 48 0.57 -16.65 12.64
N CYS A 49 -0.27 -17.21 13.50
CA CYS A 49 -0.65 -16.56 14.75
C CYS A 49 0.58 -16.24 15.60
N ASP A 50 1.52 -17.16 15.72
CA ASP A 50 2.76 -16.97 16.50
C ASP A 50 3.57 -15.81 15.93
N ARG A 51 3.82 -15.80 14.61
CA ARG A 51 4.54 -14.70 13.94
C ARG A 51 3.86 -13.35 14.16
N VAL A 52 2.53 -13.29 14.08
CA VAL A 52 1.77 -12.06 14.31
C VAL A 52 1.88 -11.61 15.76
N VAL A 53 1.73 -12.53 16.71
CA VAL A 53 1.81 -12.27 18.14
C VAL A 53 3.20 -11.75 18.53
N ASP A 54 4.27 -12.37 18.02
CA ASP A 54 5.65 -11.94 18.26
C ASP A 54 5.91 -10.54 17.69
N GLY A 55 5.43 -10.26 16.48
CA GLY A 55 5.56 -8.94 15.85
C GLY A 55 4.79 -7.85 16.61
N ILE A 56 3.55 -8.15 17.04
CA ILE A 56 2.75 -7.26 17.88
C ILE A 56 3.47 -7.02 19.22
N ALA A 57 4.00 -8.06 19.85
CA ALA A 57 4.75 -7.95 21.10
C ALA A 57 5.99 -7.06 20.93
N ALA A 58 6.76 -7.26 19.86
CA ALA A 58 7.93 -6.45 19.56
C ALA A 58 7.59 -4.96 19.42
N ILE A 59 6.47 -4.62 18.76
CA ILE A 59 6.00 -3.22 18.65
C ILE A 59 5.71 -2.62 20.02
N PHE A 60 4.98 -3.33 20.89
CA PHE A 60 4.64 -2.82 22.21
C PHE A 60 5.85 -2.72 23.14
N LEU A 61 6.84 -3.61 22.99
CA LEU A 61 8.13 -3.51 23.68
C LEU A 61 8.93 -2.31 23.18
N ALA A 62 9.01 -2.08 21.86
CA ALA A 62 9.67 -0.92 21.27
C ALA A 62 9.04 0.41 21.71
N LEU A 63 7.71 0.45 21.79
CA LEU A 63 6.95 1.61 22.27
C LEU A 63 6.99 1.76 23.81
N LYS A 64 7.47 0.75 24.55
CA LYS A 64 7.44 0.66 26.01
C LYS A 64 6.04 0.86 26.58
N ARG A 65 5.07 0.17 25.96
CA ARG A 65 3.65 0.25 26.28
C ARG A 65 3.07 -1.14 26.49
N ARG A 66 2.05 -1.25 27.34
CA ARG A 66 1.25 -2.47 27.51
C ARG A 66 -0.22 -2.16 27.19
N PRO A 67 -0.80 -2.74 26.13
CA PRO A 67 -2.12 -2.34 25.65
C PRO A 67 -3.26 -3.12 26.30
N VAL A 68 -4.42 -2.50 26.40
CA VAL A 68 -5.70 -3.21 26.49
C VAL A 68 -5.98 -3.87 25.14
N ILE A 69 -6.27 -5.16 25.13
CA ILE A 69 -6.47 -5.91 23.89
C ILE A 69 -7.96 -6.12 23.63
N ARG A 70 -8.41 -5.75 22.43
CA ARG A 70 -9.77 -5.95 21.91
C ARG A 70 -9.68 -6.59 20.52
N TYR A 71 -10.74 -7.29 20.13
CA TYR A 71 -10.80 -7.96 18.84
C TYR A 71 -12.22 -7.95 18.27
N GLN A 72 -12.32 -8.06 16.95
CA GLN A 72 -13.57 -8.23 16.23
C GLN A 72 -14.21 -9.59 16.57
N ARG A 73 -15.42 -9.56 17.14
CA ARG A 73 -16.10 -10.77 17.66
C ARG A 73 -16.37 -11.83 16.58
N THR A 74 -16.64 -11.40 15.35
CA THR A 74 -17.02 -12.27 14.22
C THR A 74 -15.83 -13.00 13.59
N SER A 75 -14.59 -12.71 13.99
CA SER A 75 -13.40 -13.38 13.48
C SER A 75 -12.73 -14.24 14.55
N ASP A 76 -12.71 -15.55 14.31
CA ASP A 76 -11.98 -16.51 15.14
C ASP A 76 -10.46 -16.27 15.09
N ILE A 77 -9.93 -15.80 13.95
CA ILE A 77 -8.51 -15.49 13.78
C ILE A 77 -8.15 -14.29 14.65
N ALA A 78 -8.92 -13.19 14.57
CA ALA A 78 -8.71 -12.01 15.39
C ALA A 78 -8.79 -12.32 16.88
N LYS A 79 -9.77 -13.15 17.28
CA LYS A 79 -9.91 -13.65 18.64
C LYS A 79 -8.68 -14.42 19.10
N ARG A 80 -8.19 -15.37 18.29
CA ARG A 80 -7.02 -16.19 18.63
C ARG A 80 -5.75 -15.35 18.78
N VAL A 81 -5.46 -14.47 17.82
CA VAL A 81 -4.33 -13.54 17.89
C VAL A 81 -4.40 -12.68 19.16
N ALA A 82 -5.58 -12.13 19.47
CA ALA A 82 -5.76 -11.32 20.67
C ALA A 82 -5.57 -12.12 21.97
N GLN A 83 -6.04 -13.37 22.03
CA GLN A 83 -5.90 -14.24 23.20
C GLN A 83 -4.44 -14.67 23.43
N GLU A 84 -3.73 -15.07 22.37
CA GLU A 84 -2.32 -15.44 22.46
C GLU A 84 -1.43 -14.23 22.75
N ALA A 85 -1.70 -13.06 22.17
CA ALA A 85 -1.02 -11.81 22.53
C ALA A 85 -1.25 -11.43 24.01
N ALA A 86 -2.48 -11.60 24.50
CA ALA A 86 -2.78 -11.37 25.92
C ALA A 86 -2.02 -12.37 26.82
N LYS A 87 -2.00 -13.65 26.45
CA LYS A 87 -1.26 -14.68 27.18
C LYS A 87 0.25 -14.38 27.23
N LEU A 88 0.85 -14.01 26.09
CA LEU A 88 2.25 -13.64 26.00
C LEU A 88 2.56 -12.43 26.90
N MET A 89 1.85 -11.31 26.70
CA MET A 89 2.13 -10.06 27.40
C MET A 89 1.73 -10.04 28.88
N TYR A 90 0.73 -10.84 29.28
CA TYR A 90 0.19 -10.80 30.64
C TYR A 90 0.52 -11.99 31.53
N GLN A 91 0.86 -13.15 30.95
CA GLN A 91 1.07 -14.36 31.73
C GLN A 91 2.50 -14.89 31.58
N GLN A 92 3.00 -14.98 30.34
CA GLN A 92 4.32 -15.56 30.06
C GLN A 92 5.44 -14.54 30.30
N GLU A 93 5.40 -13.41 29.59
CA GLU A 93 6.47 -12.42 29.57
C GLU A 93 6.09 -11.13 30.33
N SER A 94 5.25 -11.26 31.36
CA SER A 94 4.67 -10.11 32.06
C SER A 94 5.70 -9.12 32.61
N GLY A 95 6.91 -9.60 32.96
CA GLY A 95 8.03 -8.78 33.44
C GLY A 95 8.63 -7.88 32.36
N LEU A 96 8.62 -8.30 31.08
CA LEU A 96 9.08 -7.46 29.97
C LEU A 96 8.13 -6.28 29.71
N PHE A 97 6.86 -6.39 30.13
CA PHE A 97 5.83 -5.39 29.95
C PHE A 97 5.52 -4.59 31.23
N ASP A 98 6.40 -4.63 32.25
CA ASP A 98 6.26 -3.82 33.46
C ASP A 98 6.79 -2.38 33.24
N PHE A 99 6.02 -1.62 32.46
CA PHE A 99 6.32 -0.23 32.15
C PHE A 99 5.60 0.74 33.10
N ARG A 100 6.13 1.95 33.23
CA ARG A 100 5.45 3.03 33.97
C ARG A 100 4.05 3.25 33.40
N ARG A 101 3.04 3.12 34.26
CA ARG A 101 1.64 3.34 33.91
C ARG A 101 1.42 4.78 33.41
N THR A 102 0.70 4.90 32.30
CA THR A 102 0.19 6.17 31.79
C THR A 102 -1.25 6.39 32.20
N GLU A 103 -1.67 7.66 32.22
CA GLU A 103 -3.06 8.04 32.51
C GLU A 103 -4.05 7.39 31.54
N ILE A 104 -3.66 7.29 30.26
CA ILE A 104 -4.43 6.62 29.22
C ILE A 104 -3.71 5.31 28.87
N SER A 105 -4.42 4.20 28.99
CA SER A 105 -3.91 2.90 28.55
C SER A 105 -4.05 2.77 27.02
N PRO A 106 -3.00 2.34 26.30
CA PRO A 106 -3.09 2.14 24.87
C PRO A 106 -4.05 0.99 24.56
N LEU A 107 -4.65 1.00 23.37
CA LEU A 107 -5.56 -0.05 22.89
C LEU A 107 -4.93 -0.75 21.68
N LEU A 108 -4.86 -2.08 21.74
CA LEU A 108 -4.66 -2.92 20.58
C LEU A 108 -6.03 -3.43 20.12
N LEU A 109 -6.44 -3.06 18.91
CA LEU A 109 -7.66 -3.56 18.28
C LEU A 109 -7.29 -4.49 17.11
N VAL A 110 -7.63 -5.77 17.22
CA VAL A 110 -7.39 -6.77 16.18
C VAL A 110 -8.64 -6.92 15.31
N ILE A 111 -8.50 -6.63 14.02
CA ILE A 111 -9.59 -6.66 13.02
C ILE A 111 -9.20 -7.61 11.89
N ASP A 112 -10.20 -8.28 11.34
CA ASP A 112 -10.07 -9.16 10.19
C ASP A 112 -10.48 -8.42 8.91
N ARG A 113 -9.65 -8.51 7.86
CA ARG A 113 -9.92 -7.83 6.58
C ARG A 113 -11.24 -8.28 5.94
N ARG A 114 -11.73 -9.49 6.25
CA ARG A 114 -12.98 -10.03 5.69
C ARG A 114 -14.23 -9.21 6.06
N ASP A 115 -14.18 -8.37 7.09
CA ASP A 115 -15.28 -7.45 7.43
C ASP A 115 -15.43 -6.31 6.42
N ASP A 116 -14.34 -5.94 5.75
CA ASP A 116 -14.28 -4.88 4.75
C ASP A 116 -13.45 -5.35 3.54
N PRO A 117 -14.06 -6.16 2.66
CA PRO A 117 -13.41 -6.60 1.43
C PRO A 117 -13.43 -5.54 0.33
N VAL A 118 -14.18 -4.44 0.51
CA VAL A 118 -14.39 -3.42 -0.54
C VAL A 118 -13.23 -2.44 -0.58
N THR A 119 -12.81 -1.89 0.56
CA THR A 119 -11.72 -0.90 0.63
C THR A 119 -10.45 -1.29 -0.15
N PRO A 120 -9.89 -2.51 -0.05
CA PRO A 120 -8.68 -2.87 -0.79
C PRO A 120 -8.87 -3.03 -2.31
N LEU A 121 -10.11 -3.02 -2.81
CA LEU A 121 -10.43 -3.19 -4.24
C LEU A 121 -10.76 -1.86 -4.94
N LEU A 122 -11.03 -0.79 -4.19
CA LEU A 122 -11.37 0.51 -4.77
C LEU A 122 -10.12 1.21 -5.29
N ASN A 123 -10.23 1.84 -6.47
CA ASN A 123 -9.20 2.76 -6.97
C ASN A 123 -8.92 3.89 -5.97
N GLN A 124 -7.65 4.12 -5.70
CA GLN A 124 -7.16 5.11 -4.74
C GLN A 124 -6.67 6.39 -5.45
N TRP A 125 -7.06 7.54 -4.90
CA TRP A 125 -6.74 8.86 -5.47
C TRP A 125 -5.85 9.72 -4.58
N THR A 126 -5.43 9.24 -3.41
CA THR A 126 -4.42 9.92 -2.58
C THR A 126 -3.02 9.51 -3.02
N TYR A 127 -2.06 10.44 -2.98
CA TYR A 127 -0.77 10.26 -3.63
C TYR A 127 -0.05 8.94 -3.31
N GLN A 128 0.19 8.63 -2.02
CA GLN A 128 0.89 7.41 -1.62
C GLN A 128 0.14 6.14 -2.06
N ALA A 129 -1.17 6.10 -1.84
CA ALA A 129 -2.00 4.94 -2.17
C ALA A 129 -2.07 4.70 -3.69
N MET A 130 -2.21 5.77 -4.47
CA MET A 130 -2.24 5.70 -5.93
C MET A 130 -0.90 5.23 -6.51
N VAL A 131 0.24 5.68 -5.96
CA VAL A 131 1.56 5.16 -6.35
C VAL A 131 1.66 3.67 -6.04
N HIS A 132 1.21 3.24 -4.85
CA HIS A 132 1.24 1.83 -4.46
C HIS A 132 0.34 0.96 -5.36
N GLU A 133 -0.82 1.46 -5.75
CA GLU A 133 -1.76 0.72 -6.59
C GLU A 133 -1.31 0.62 -8.05
N LEU A 134 -0.85 1.72 -8.65
CA LEU A 134 -0.56 1.76 -10.08
C LEU A 134 0.86 1.31 -10.44
N ILE A 135 1.83 1.59 -9.55
CA ILE A 135 3.26 1.33 -9.80
C ILE A 135 3.81 0.29 -8.82
N GLY A 136 3.38 0.35 -7.57
CA GLY A 136 3.88 -0.49 -6.48
C GLY A 136 4.93 0.22 -5.63
N ILE A 137 4.78 0.08 -4.32
CA ILE A 137 5.80 0.47 -3.34
C ILE A 137 6.25 -0.80 -2.61
N GLN A 138 7.53 -1.09 -2.63
CA GLN A 138 8.16 -2.19 -1.90
C GLN A 138 9.30 -1.64 -1.06
N ASP A 139 9.25 -1.82 0.26
CA ASP A 139 10.27 -1.33 1.20
C ASP A 139 10.59 0.17 1.02
N ASN A 140 9.55 1.01 0.85
CA ASN A 140 9.66 2.44 0.56
C ASN A 140 10.37 2.78 -0.76
N LYS A 141 10.43 1.84 -1.69
CA LYS A 141 11.01 2.02 -3.01
C LYS A 141 10.00 1.75 -4.11
N VAL A 142 10.16 2.50 -5.19
CA VAL A 142 9.39 2.38 -6.42
C VAL A 142 10.34 2.01 -7.54
N ASP A 143 9.99 0.94 -8.26
CA ASP A 143 10.72 0.49 -9.42
C ASP A 143 10.13 1.15 -10.68
N LEU A 144 10.95 1.95 -11.34
CA LEU A 144 10.59 2.67 -12.56
C LEU A 144 11.11 1.97 -13.83
N ARG A 145 11.71 0.77 -13.73
CA ARG A 145 12.25 0.05 -14.91
C ARG A 145 11.19 -0.26 -15.97
N SER A 146 9.94 -0.46 -15.57
CA SER A 146 8.81 -0.70 -16.46
C SER A 146 8.26 0.58 -17.12
N ILE A 147 8.65 1.76 -16.62
CA ILE A 147 7.99 3.04 -16.90
C ILE A 147 8.67 3.83 -18.05
N GLY A 148 9.70 3.27 -18.69
CA GLY A 148 10.24 3.79 -19.94
C GLY A 148 11.77 3.71 -20.04
N LYS A 149 12.35 4.48 -20.97
CA LYS A 149 13.81 4.60 -21.12
C LYS A 149 14.38 5.56 -20.07
N ILE A 150 14.36 5.14 -18.82
CA ILE A 150 14.94 5.89 -17.70
C ILE A 150 16.43 5.54 -17.58
N SER A 151 17.26 6.52 -17.23
CA SER A 151 18.68 6.31 -16.93
C SER A 151 18.84 5.22 -15.87
N LYS A 152 19.92 4.41 -15.94
CA LYS A 152 20.20 3.35 -14.96
C LYS A 152 20.20 3.87 -13.52
N ASP A 153 20.56 5.13 -13.33
CA ASP A 153 20.68 5.78 -12.02
C ASP A 153 19.32 6.21 -11.41
N GLN A 154 18.24 6.14 -12.18
CA GLN A 154 16.87 6.55 -11.77
C GLN A 154 15.87 5.39 -11.82
N GLN A 155 16.37 4.16 -11.94
CA GLN A 155 15.52 2.95 -12.05
C GLN A 155 14.80 2.61 -10.75
N GLU A 156 15.36 2.98 -9.61
CA GLU A 156 14.77 2.73 -8.29
C GLU A 156 14.76 4.03 -7.51
N VAL A 157 13.58 4.38 -6.97
CA VAL A 157 13.37 5.66 -6.32
C VAL A 157 12.80 5.46 -4.93
N VAL A 158 13.39 6.14 -3.94
CA VAL A 158 12.95 6.09 -2.55
C VAL A 158 11.84 7.12 -2.30
N LEU A 159 10.72 6.65 -1.75
CA LEU A 159 9.60 7.45 -1.25
C LEU A 159 9.51 7.25 0.27
N SER A 160 9.99 8.24 1.02
CA SER A 160 9.98 8.22 2.48
C SER A 160 9.61 9.58 3.03
N SER A 161 8.61 9.61 3.91
CA SER A 161 8.14 10.84 4.58
C SER A 161 9.18 11.45 5.52
N GLU A 162 10.23 10.71 5.91
CA GLU A 162 11.33 11.23 6.73
C GLU A 162 12.42 11.94 5.93
N GLN A 163 12.67 11.48 4.70
CA GLN A 163 13.77 11.95 3.86
C GLN A 163 13.32 12.94 2.77
N ASP A 164 12.01 13.03 2.54
CA ASP A 164 11.41 13.82 1.47
C ASP A 164 10.31 14.73 2.00
N ALA A 165 10.62 16.01 2.09
CA ALA A 165 9.70 17.03 2.59
C ALA A 165 8.49 17.24 1.67
N PHE A 166 8.64 17.05 0.36
CA PHE A 166 7.50 17.19 -0.55
C PHE A 166 6.56 16.00 -0.37
N PHE A 167 7.09 14.79 -0.39
CA PHE A 167 6.28 13.59 -0.18
C PHE A 167 5.54 13.64 1.16
N LYS A 168 6.21 14.02 2.25
CA LYS A 168 5.59 14.13 3.58
C LYS A 168 4.35 15.02 3.62
N VAL A 169 4.40 16.17 2.93
CA VAL A 169 3.28 17.13 2.90
C VAL A 169 2.17 16.65 1.97
N ASN A 170 2.52 15.91 0.92
CA ASN A 170 1.62 15.57 -0.17
C ASN A 170 1.11 14.12 -0.15
N MET A 171 1.63 13.24 0.71
CA MET A 171 1.35 11.80 0.66
C MET A 171 -0.14 11.44 0.74
N TYR A 172 -0.96 12.28 1.38
CA TYR A 172 -2.40 12.10 1.53
C TYR A 172 -3.24 13.09 0.71
N GLU A 173 -2.62 13.96 -0.07
CA GLU A 173 -3.33 14.87 -0.97
C GLU A 173 -3.92 14.11 -2.16
N ASN A 174 -5.05 14.58 -2.67
CA ASN A 174 -5.70 13.96 -3.82
C ASN A 174 -4.94 14.26 -5.12
N PHE A 175 -5.11 13.40 -6.13
CA PHE A 175 -4.40 13.48 -7.40
C PHE A 175 -4.53 14.85 -8.11
N GLY A 176 -5.66 15.55 -7.97
CA GLY A 176 -5.85 16.89 -8.52
C GLY A 176 -4.96 17.93 -7.85
N ASP A 177 -4.95 17.95 -6.52
CA ASP A 177 -4.11 18.87 -5.73
C ASP A 177 -2.61 18.58 -5.88
N ILE A 178 -2.24 17.31 -6.05
CA ILE A 178 -0.86 16.90 -6.36
C ILE A 178 -0.35 17.53 -7.65
N GLY A 179 -1.18 17.56 -8.71
CA GLY A 179 -0.81 18.19 -9.98
C GLY A 179 -0.47 19.68 -9.80
N LEU A 180 -1.25 20.39 -9.00
CA LEU A 180 -1.01 21.81 -8.66
C LEU A 180 0.26 22.00 -7.81
N ASN A 181 0.49 21.11 -6.84
CA ASN A 181 1.65 21.18 -5.96
C ASN A 181 2.96 20.86 -6.68
N ILE A 182 2.94 19.91 -7.62
CA ILE A 182 4.09 19.65 -8.52
C ILE A 182 4.34 20.84 -9.43
N LYS A 183 3.30 21.45 -10.00
CA LYS A 183 3.47 22.65 -10.82
C LYS A 183 4.22 23.74 -10.05
N ARG A 184 3.82 23.99 -8.80
CA ARG A 184 4.50 24.93 -7.90
C ARG A 184 5.96 24.56 -7.66
N MET A 185 6.24 23.28 -7.41
CA MET A 185 7.62 22.80 -7.25
C MET A 185 8.46 23.04 -8.50
N VAL A 186 7.91 22.81 -9.69
CA VAL A 186 8.60 23.07 -10.95
C VAL A 186 8.83 24.56 -11.16
N ASP A 187 7.85 25.42 -10.84
CA ASP A 187 8.00 26.88 -10.93
C ASP A 187 9.08 27.40 -9.99
N ASP A 188 9.17 26.88 -8.75
CA ASP A 188 10.26 27.20 -7.82
C ASP A 188 11.62 26.74 -8.37
N PHE A 189 11.67 25.56 -9.00
CA PHE A 189 12.87 25.07 -9.67
C PHE A 189 13.27 25.95 -10.88
N GLN A 190 12.30 26.43 -11.67
CA GLN A 190 12.54 27.36 -12.78
C GLN A 190 13.19 28.66 -12.31
N GLN A 191 12.74 29.22 -11.18
CA GLN A 191 13.33 30.43 -10.61
C GLN A 191 14.79 30.23 -10.24
N VAL A 192 15.15 29.08 -9.64
CA VAL A 192 16.54 28.77 -9.30
C VAL A 192 17.38 28.52 -10.55
N ALA A 193 16.83 27.82 -11.54
CA ALA A 193 17.48 27.59 -12.83
C ALA A 193 17.58 28.86 -13.71
N LYS A 194 16.96 29.98 -13.29
CA LYS A 194 16.88 31.25 -14.03
C LYS A 194 16.35 31.07 -15.46
N SER A 195 15.37 30.17 -15.64
CA SER A 195 14.74 29.90 -16.92
C SER A 195 13.40 30.62 -17.04
N ASN A 196 13.12 31.17 -18.23
CA ASN A 196 11.86 31.88 -18.54
C ASN A 196 10.94 31.03 -19.44
N GLN A 197 11.12 29.71 -19.48
CA GLN A 197 10.29 28.84 -20.30
C GLN A 197 8.86 28.77 -19.76
N LYS A 198 7.87 28.83 -20.66
CA LYS A 198 6.46 28.70 -20.29
C LYS A 198 6.10 27.21 -20.19
N ILE A 199 6.00 26.68 -18.97
CA ILE A 199 5.60 25.30 -18.69
C ILE A 199 4.10 25.28 -18.39
N GLN A 200 3.31 24.50 -19.13
CA GLN A 200 1.86 24.40 -18.90
C GLN A 200 1.40 22.98 -18.61
N THR A 201 2.01 21.95 -19.21
CA THR A 201 1.58 20.55 -19.05
C THR A 201 2.54 19.74 -18.19
N ILE A 202 2.12 18.55 -17.77
CA ILE A 202 2.95 17.61 -17.02
C ILE A 202 4.12 17.10 -17.90
N GLU A 203 3.89 16.91 -19.20
CA GLU A 203 4.93 16.54 -20.15
C GLU A 203 5.97 17.65 -20.34
N ASP A 204 5.54 18.92 -20.32
CA ASP A 204 6.45 20.07 -20.34
C ASP A 204 7.34 20.10 -19.08
N MET A 205 6.76 19.77 -17.92
CA MET A 205 7.50 19.66 -16.66
C MET A 205 8.58 18.60 -16.74
N ALA A 206 8.27 17.41 -17.26
CA ALA A 206 9.24 16.32 -17.41
C ALA A 206 10.41 16.74 -18.30
N LYS A 207 10.11 17.27 -19.50
CA LYS A 207 11.13 17.76 -20.44
C LYS A 207 11.98 18.89 -19.87
N PHE A 208 11.37 19.79 -19.10
CA PHE A 208 12.09 20.88 -18.47
C PHE A 208 13.12 20.35 -17.48
N VAL A 209 12.73 19.45 -16.59
CA VAL A 209 13.61 18.92 -15.55
C VAL A 209 14.80 18.18 -16.18
N ASP A 210 14.56 17.36 -17.20
CA ASP A 210 15.60 16.60 -17.90
C ASP A 210 16.69 17.48 -18.56
N ASN A 211 16.36 18.73 -18.91
CA ASN A 211 17.29 19.66 -19.55
C ASN A 211 18.27 20.34 -18.56
N TYR A 212 18.06 20.23 -17.24
CA TYR A 212 18.87 20.94 -16.23
C TYR A 212 19.44 20.00 -15.13
N PRO A 213 20.26 18.99 -15.49
CA PRO A 213 20.80 18.02 -14.54
C PRO A 213 21.88 18.60 -13.60
N GLU A 214 22.45 19.79 -13.89
CA GLU A 214 23.49 20.41 -13.05
C GLU A 214 23.05 20.69 -11.60
N TYR A 215 21.73 20.83 -11.34
CA TYR A 215 21.18 21.08 -10.00
C TYR A 215 20.88 19.81 -9.20
N ARG A 216 21.83 18.87 -9.15
CA ARG A 216 21.68 17.48 -8.68
C ARG A 216 20.67 17.21 -7.55
N LYS A 217 20.74 17.90 -6.41
CA LYS A 217 19.89 17.58 -5.23
C LYS A 217 18.43 17.99 -5.43
N MET A 218 18.19 19.19 -5.94
CA MET A 218 16.84 19.69 -6.18
C MET A 218 16.25 19.07 -7.44
N HIS A 219 17.07 18.92 -8.49
CA HIS A 219 16.75 18.17 -9.69
C HIS A 219 16.29 16.74 -9.35
N GLY A 220 16.98 16.02 -8.47
CA GLY A 220 16.61 14.66 -8.09
C GLY A 220 15.20 14.54 -7.50
N ASN A 221 14.81 15.46 -6.60
CA ASN A 221 13.47 15.42 -5.99
C ASN A 221 12.37 15.86 -6.97
N VAL A 222 12.62 16.92 -7.75
CA VAL A 222 11.66 17.41 -8.75
C VAL A 222 11.46 16.36 -9.84
N SER A 223 12.55 15.81 -10.40
CA SER A 223 12.53 14.75 -11.40
C SER A 223 11.73 13.55 -10.90
N LYS A 224 12.01 13.06 -9.69
CA LYS A 224 11.27 11.96 -9.06
C LYS A 224 9.75 12.17 -9.08
N HIS A 225 9.26 13.27 -8.53
CA HIS A 225 7.81 13.47 -8.38
C HIS A 225 7.12 13.76 -9.72
N VAL A 226 7.79 14.52 -10.60
CA VAL A 226 7.30 14.76 -11.96
C VAL A 226 7.19 13.44 -12.72
N THR A 227 8.21 12.58 -12.68
CA THR A 227 8.17 11.26 -13.33
C THR A 227 7.03 10.39 -12.80
N LEU A 228 6.87 10.30 -11.47
CA LEU A 228 5.79 9.51 -10.86
C LEU A 228 4.40 10.00 -11.30
N VAL A 229 4.15 11.31 -11.26
CA VAL A 229 2.84 11.87 -11.62
C VAL A 229 2.58 11.81 -13.13
N THR A 230 3.62 11.95 -13.95
CA THR A 230 3.52 11.75 -15.40
C THR A 230 3.06 10.33 -15.71
N GLU A 231 3.67 9.33 -15.08
CA GLU A 231 3.30 7.94 -15.32
C GLU A 231 1.91 7.61 -14.78
N MET A 232 1.56 8.07 -13.58
CA MET A 232 0.22 7.88 -13.04
C MET A 232 -0.84 8.52 -13.95
N SER A 233 -0.60 9.74 -14.46
CA SER A 233 -1.51 10.40 -15.40
C SER A 233 -1.71 9.57 -16.67
N LYS A 234 -0.62 9.04 -17.23
CA LYS A 234 -0.66 8.16 -18.40
C LYS A 234 -1.45 6.88 -18.13
N ILE A 235 -1.23 6.21 -17.00
CA ILE A 235 -1.96 4.98 -16.63
C ILE A 235 -3.46 5.28 -16.45
N VAL A 236 -3.80 6.39 -15.79
CA VAL A 236 -5.20 6.84 -15.60
C VAL A 236 -5.88 7.04 -16.95
N ASP A 237 -5.21 7.68 -17.90
CA ASP A 237 -5.76 7.94 -19.23
C ASP A 237 -5.85 6.68 -20.11
N GLU A 238 -4.85 5.81 -20.06
CA GLU A 238 -4.81 4.56 -20.84
C GLU A 238 -5.87 3.57 -20.37
N ARG A 239 -6.02 3.41 -19.05
CA ARG A 239 -6.97 2.45 -18.44
C ARG A 239 -8.34 3.07 -18.14
N LYS A 240 -8.53 4.35 -18.44
CA LYS A 240 -9.77 5.10 -18.19
C LYS A 240 -10.23 5.03 -16.72
N LEU A 241 -9.29 5.12 -15.78
CA LEU A 241 -9.52 4.88 -14.36
C LEU A 241 -10.53 5.84 -13.73
N MET A 242 -10.71 7.04 -14.28
CA MET A 242 -11.75 7.97 -13.84
C MET A 242 -13.16 7.37 -13.99
N LEU A 243 -13.45 6.73 -15.13
CA LEU A 243 -14.76 6.11 -15.38
C LEU A 243 -14.94 4.82 -14.56
N VAL A 244 -13.85 4.06 -14.39
CA VAL A 244 -13.83 2.85 -13.56
C VAL A 244 -14.11 3.20 -12.11
N SER A 245 -13.38 4.17 -11.56
CA SER A 245 -13.53 4.60 -10.17
C SER A 245 -14.90 5.22 -9.91
N GLU A 246 -15.46 6.02 -10.84
CA GLU A 246 -16.83 6.51 -10.71
C GLU A 246 -17.84 5.36 -10.54
N THR A 247 -17.72 4.33 -11.38
CA THR A 247 -18.59 3.14 -11.34
C THR A 247 -18.39 2.35 -10.04
N GLU A 248 -17.15 2.18 -9.57
CA GLU A 248 -16.83 1.52 -8.30
C GLU A 248 -17.44 2.25 -7.11
N GLN A 249 -17.34 3.58 -7.06
CA GLN A 249 -17.88 4.39 -5.98
C GLN A 249 -19.41 4.33 -5.95
N GLU A 250 -20.06 4.35 -7.11
CA GLU A 250 -21.52 4.16 -7.18
C GLU A 250 -21.96 2.78 -6.71
N LEU A 251 -21.20 1.72 -7.05
CA LEU A 251 -21.46 0.36 -6.57
C LEU A 251 -21.29 0.24 -5.06
N ALA A 252 -20.22 0.83 -4.52
CA ALA A 252 -19.90 0.76 -3.10
C ALA A 252 -20.86 1.59 -2.23
N CYS A 253 -21.28 2.77 -2.68
CA CYS A 253 -21.97 3.75 -1.84
C CYS A 253 -23.45 3.94 -2.17
N ASN A 254 -23.86 3.84 -3.44
CA ASN A 254 -25.16 4.36 -3.90
C ASN A 254 -26.22 3.28 -4.21
N GLY A 255 -25.92 1.99 -4.03
CA GLY A 255 -26.90 0.90 -4.12
C GLY A 255 -27.56 0.69 -5.50
N GLY A 256 -27.11 1.39 -6.55
CA GLY A 256 -27.65 1.33 -7.91
C GLY A 256 -27.15 0.14 -8.72
N GLN A 257 -27.26 -1.07 -8.17
CA GLN A 257 -26.64 -2.30 -8.72
C GLN A 257 -27.01 -2.55 -10.20
N GLY A 258 -28.26 -2.28 -10.61
CA GLY A 258 -28.71 -2.47 -11.99
C GLY A 258 -28.10 -1.47 -12.99
N ALA A 259 -28.04 -0.18 -12.64
CA ALA A 259 -27.47 0.85 -13.51
C ALA A 259 -25.94 0.77 -13.59
N ALA A 260 -25.29 0.35 -12.51
CA ALA A 260 -23.86 0.08 -12.50
C ALA A 260 -23.51 -1.21 -13.27
N PHE A 261 -24.30 -2.28 -13.13
CA PHE A 261 -24.12 -3.51 -13.90
C PHE A 261 -24.21 -3.26 -15.41
N GLU A 262 -25.19 -2.48 -15.87
CA GLU A 262 -25.30 -2.10 -17.28
C GLU A 262 -24.11 -1.26 -17.77
N ARG A 263 -23.53 -0.39 -16.92
CA ARG A 263 -22.32 0.36 -17.25
C ARG A 263 -21.10 -0.54 -17.41
N VAL A 264 -20.95 -1.54 -16.54
CA VAL A 264 -19.86 -2.54 -16.62
C VAL A 264 -20.02 -3.48 -17.83
N ARG A 265 -21.25 -3.90 -18.14
CA ARG A 265 -21.56 -4.87 -19.20
C ARG A 265 -21.54 -4.31 -20.62
N LYS A 266 -21.57 -2.98 -20.80
CA LYS A 266 -21.53 -2.37 -22.13
C LYS A 266 -20.26 -2.79 -22.88
N PRO A 267 -20.39 -3.37 -24.10
CA PRO A 267 -19.31 -4.07 -24.81
C PRO A 267 -18.10 -3.24 -25.25
N ASN A 268 -18.01 -1.96 -24.87
CA ASN A 268 -16.90 -1.07 -25.28
C ASN A 268 -16.17 -0.34 -24.14
N ASN A 269 -16.56 -0.45 -22.86
CA ASN A 269 -16.14 0.60 -21.88
C ASN A 269 -15.54 0.19 -20.52
N LEU A 270 -15.57 -1.05 -20.03
CA LEU A 270 -14.88 -1.38 -18.77
C LEU A 270 -14.16 -2.72 -18.77
N CYS A 271 -14.84 -3.84 -19.03
CA CYS A 271 -14.19 -5.16 -18.97
C CYS A 271 -13.04 -5.33 -19.97
N GLN A 272 -13.16 -4.77 -21.17
CA GLN A 272 -12.12 -4.81 -22.20
C GLN A 272 -10.97 -3.82 -21.92
N LEU A 273 -11.25 -2.73 -21.19
CA LEU A 273 -10.27 -1.71 -20.80
C LEU A 273 -9.45 -2.10 -19.56
N VAL A 274 -10.04 -2.87 -18.64
CA VAL A 274 -9.39 -3.34 -17.41
C VAL A 274 -8.59 -4.64 -17.63
N MET A 275 -9.07 -5.56 -18.50
CA MET A 275 -8.43 -6.86 -18.72
C MET A 275 -7.52 -6.93 -19.96
N GLY A 276 -7.55 -5.92 -20.84
CA GLY A 276 -6.78 -5.93 -22.10
C GLY A 276 -6.97 -7.24 -22.89
N ASP A 277 -5.89 -7.75 -23.50
CA ASP A 277 -5.89 -9.00 -24.29
C ASP A 277 -6.23 -10.28 -23.49
N GLN A 278 -6.27 -10.23 -22.15
CA GLN A 278 -6.63 -11.40 -21.32
C GLN A 278 -8.11 -11.77 -21.43
N PHE A 279 -8.97 -10.87 -21.90
CA PHE A 279 -10.40 -11.14 -22.07
C PHE A 279 -10.67 -12.19 -23.17
N ASN A 280 -9.81 -12.26 -24.20
CA ASN A 280 -9.98 -13.21 -25.30
C ASN A 280 -9.77 -14.68 -24.88
N GLY A 281 -8.97 -14.94 -23.84
CA GLY A 281 -8.74 -16.30 -23.31
C GLY A 281 -9.83 -16.81 -22.37
N LEU A 282 -10.59 -15.91 -21.73
CA LEU A 282 -11.67 -16.26 -20.80
C LEU A 282 -12.96 -16.68 -21.52
N ASN A 283 -13.23 -16.14 -22.72
CA ASN A 283 -14.35 -16.57 -23.54
C ASN A 283 -14.20 -18.04 -24.01
N GLU A 284 -12.98 -18.53 -24.20
CA GLU A 284 -12.74 -19.94 -24.56
C GLU A 284 -12.95 -20.91 -23.37
N THR A 285 -12.78 -20.43 -22.14
CA THR A 285 -12.96 -21.25 -20.93
C THR A 285 -14.39 -21.20 -20.37
N LEU A 286 -15.14 -20.12 -20.58
CA LEU A 286 -16.53 -19.98 -20.13
C LEU A 286 -17.55 -20.66 -21.07
N GLY A 287 -17.17 -21.02 -22.30
CA GLY A 287 -18.02 -21.76 -23.24
C GLY A 287 -18.41 -23.18 -22.78
N TRP A 288 -17.85 -23.67 -21.66
CA TRP A 288 -18.22 -24.97 -21.06
C TRP A 288 -19.43 -24.90 -20.12
N PHE A 289 -19.86 -23.71 -19.67
CA PHE A 289 -20.99 -23.57 -18.72
C PHE A 289 -22.36 -23.36 -19.37
N ASP A 290 -22.42 -22.94 -20.65
CA ASP A 290 -23.68 -22.70 -21.36
C ASP A 290 -24.43 -24.00 -21.78
N GLY A 291 -23.83 -25.18 -21.54
CA GLY A 291 -24.43 -26.47 -21.88
C GLY A 291 -25.32 -27.12 -20.80
N ALA A 292 -25.44 -26.54 -19.60
CA ALA A 292 -26.04 -27.22 -18.44
C ALA A 292 -27.36 -26.62 -17.91
N THR A 293 -28.04 -25.76 -18.68
CA THR A 293 -29.39 -25.25 -18.34
C THR A 293 -30.49 -25.84 -19.21
N GLY A 294 -30.38 -27.13 -19.50
CA GLY A 294 -31.34 -27.90 -20.31
C GLY A 294 -31.69 -29.26 -19.72
N MET A 295 -31.76 -29.40 -18.39
CA MET A 295 -32.43 -30.52 -17.72
C MET A 295 -32.62 -30.20 -16.24
N LEU A 296 -33.74 -29.56 -15.92
CA LEU A 296 -34.57 -29.74 -14.72
C LEU A 296 -35.87 -28.95 -14.95
#